data_AF-A0A519JR94-F1
#
_entry.id   AF-A0A519JR94-F1
#
_cell.length_a   1.000
_cell.length_b   1.000
_cell.length_c   1.000
_cell.angle_alpha   90.00
_cell.angle_beta   90.00
_cell.angle_gamma   90.00
#
_symmetry.space_group_name_H-M   'P 1'
#
loop_
_entity.id
_entity.type
_entity.pdbx_description
1 polymer ?
#
loop_
_entity_poly.entity_id
_entity_poly.type
_entity_poly.pdbx_seq_one_letter_code
_entity_poly.pdbx_strand_id
1 'polypeptide(L)'
;MKKIVCLFLFVASSVFGQTNEKTCALLGKITSLIEREHFKPKPVDDSLSVFVFDTFVDALDENRNLFTKSEYDELKKHRLTLDDEINRQDCSFMSEFASVYKKALERKRLLIENLRKEKLDYSGTDSIKFLKDNLPFDLTEQTLERVGTNNFCEVAQDVNGVERIAAELREVAGSTRHQFFFVEEKRESFELFRMDGLETFFCENL
;
A
#
# COMPACT_ATOMS: atom_id res chain seq x y z
N MET A 1 42.46 12.43 -17.26
CA MET A 1 41.27 12.78 -18.07
C MET A 1 40.29 11.63 -18.28
N LYS A 2 40.70 10.35 -18.37
CA LYS A 2 39.77 9.21 -18.56
C LYS A 2 38.76 8.97 -17.40
N LYS A 3 39.13 9.27 -16.14
CA LYS A 3 38.26 9.07 -14.97
C LYS A 3 37.07 10.04 -14.90
N ILE A 4 37.22 11.26 -15.45
CA ILE A 4 36.15 12.28 -15.48
C ILE A 4 35.14 11.96 -16.59
N VAL A 5 35.61 11.37 -17.70
CA VAL A 5 34.74 10.91 -18.80
C VAL A 5 33.82 9.78 -18.34
N CYS A 6 34.30 8.84 -17.52
CA CYS A 6 33.46 7.77 -16.96
C CYS A 6 32.38 8.31 -16.00
N LEU A 7 32.68 9.37 -15.24
CA LEU A 7 31.70 9.98 -14.33
C LEU A 7 30.59 10.71 -15.10
N PHE A 8 30.92 11.36 -16.21
CA PHE A 8 29.95 12.05 -17.08
C PHE A 8 29.03 11.05 -17.82
N LEU A 9 29.56 9.88 -18.20
CA LEU A 9 28.81 8.80 -18.84
C LEU A 9 27.84 8.10 -17.86
N PHE A 10 28.18 8.04 -16.58
CA PHE A 10 27.33 7.45 -15.55
C PHE A 10 26.14 8.35 -15.17
N VAL A 11 26.34 9.68 -15.14
CA VAL A 11 25.29 10.66 -14.79
C VAL A 11 24.25 10.85 -15.91
N ALA A 12 24.65 10.70 -17.19
CA ALA A 12 23.73 10.84 -18.33
C ALA A 12 22.71 9.68 -18.45
N SER A 13 22.92 8.58 -17.72
CA SER A 13 22.08 7.37 -17.79
C SER A 13 20.93 7.38 -16.78
N SER A 14 20.83 8.40 -15.92
CA SER A 14 19.98 8.36 -14.73
C SER A 14 18.61 9.01 -14.88
N VAL A 15 18.25 9.58 -16.03
CA VAL A 15 17.02 10.39 -16.15
C VAL A 15 16.27 10.14 -17.45
N PHE A 16 15.72 8.95 -17.60
CA PHE A 16 14.48 8.77 -18.36
C PHE A 16 13.44 8.18 -17.42
N GLY A 17 12.79 9.06 -16.65
CA GLY A 17 11.50 8.74 -16.05
C GLY A 17 10.47 8.54 -17.17
N GLN A 18 9.50 7.66 -16.95
CA GLN A 18 8.41 7.43 -17.89
C GLN A 18 7.67 8.76 -18.14
N THR A 19 7.69 9.26 -19.37
CA THR A 19 6.91 10.42 -19.76
C THR A 19 5.51 9.97 -20.17
N ASN A 20 4.45 10.68 -19.75
CA ASN A 20 3.05 10.31 -20.07
C ASN A 20 2.78 10.19 -21.58
N GLU A 21 3.48 10.97 -22.40
CA GLU A 21 3.38 10.94 -23.86
C GLU A 21 3.72 9.55 -24.45
N LYS A 22 4.69 8.85 -23.86
CA LYS A 22 5.04 7.48 -24.27
C LYS A 22 3.98 6.47 -23.82
N THR A 23 3.36 6.71 -22.67
CA THR A 23 2.37 5.80 -22.08
C THR A 23 1.06 5.81 -22.83
N CYS A 24 0.56 6.98 -23.26
CA CYS A 24 -0.70 7.06 -23.99
C CYS A 24 -0.61 6.41 -25.38
N ALA A 25 0.47 6.68 -26.11
CA ALA A 25 0.75 6.03 -27.39
C ALA A 25 0.94 4.52 -27.26
N LEU A 26 1.50 4.06 -26.14
CA LEU A 26 1.61 2.63 -25.83
C LEU A 26 0.24 2.01 -25.56
N LEU A 27 -0.61 2.68 -24.78
CA LEU A 27 -1.93 2.19 -24.43
C LEU A 27 -2.81 2.01 -25.68
N GLY A 28 -2.83 3.02 -26.57
CA GLY A 28 -3.52 2.90 -27.85
C GLY A 28 -3.00 1.75 -28.72
N LYS A 29 -1.68 1.51 -28.75
CA LYS A 29 -1.10 0.36 -29.46
C LYS A 29 -1.52 -0.97 -28.86
N ILE A 30 -1.57 -1.08 -27.53
CA ILE A 30 -2.03 -2.29 -26.83
C ILE A 30 -3.50 -2.55 -27.17
N THR A 31 -4.35 -1.51 -27.11
CA THR A 31 -5.77 -1.62 -27.48
C THR A 31 -5.92 -2.11 -28.93
N SER A 32 -5.26 -1.47 -29.90
CA SER A 32 -5.32 -1.90 -31.30
C SER A 32 -4.70 -3.28 -31.56
N LEU A 33 -3.75 -3.73 -30.74
CA LEU A 33 -3.20 -5.08 -30.82
C LEU A 33 -4.24 -6.09 -30.33
N ILE A 34 -4.88 -5.84 -29.19
CA ILE A 34 -5.91 -6.72 -28.63
C ILE A 34 -7.11 -6.82 -29.58
N GLU A 35 -7.56 -5.70 -30.15
CA GLU A 35 -8.68 -5.70 -31.11
C GLU A 35 -8.40 -6.54 -32.37
N ARG A 36 -7.16 -6.53 -32.86
CA ARG A 36 -6.78 -7.23 -34.10
C ARG A 36 -6.40 -8.69 -33.89
N GLU A 37 -5.68 -8.98 -32.81
CA GLU A 37 -5.04 -10.28 -32.59
C GLU A 37 -5.81 -11.18 -31.61
N HIS A 38 -6.70 -10.63 -30.77
CA HIS A 38 -7.47 -11.46 -29.85
C HIS A 38 -8.53 -12.27 -30.62
N PHE A 39 -8.60 -13.58 -30.36
CA PHE A 39 -9.50 -14.50 -31.08
C PHE A 39 -10.99 -14.08 -31.03
N LYS A 40 -11.40 -13.47 -29.91
CA LYS A 40 -12.75 -12.92 -29.71
C LYS A 40 -12.63 -11.57 -29.00
N PRO A 41 -12.31 -10.48 -29.73
CA PRO A 41 -12.08 -9.19 -29.10
C PRO A 41 -13.40 -8.68 -28.52
N LYS A 42 -13.31 -8.07 -27.34
CA LYS A 42 -14.44 -7.31 -26.79
C LYS A 42 -14.42 -5.90 -27.39
N PRO A 43 -15.60 -5.29 -27.62
CA PRO A 43 -15.64 -3.90 -28.03
C PRO A 43 -14.98 -3.00 -26.97
N VAL A 44 -14.31 -1.96 -27.44
CA VAL A 44 -13.76 -0.89 -26.61
C VAL A 44 -14.84 0.19 -26.52
N ASP A 45 -15.72 0.05 -25.53
CA ASP A 45 -16.90 0.88 -25.29
C ASP A 45 -17.07 1.20 -23.80
N ASP A 46 -18.13 1.95 -23.45
CA ASP A 46 -18.49 2.28 -22.07
C ASP A 46 -18.52 1.05 -21.13
N SER A 47 -18.90 -0.13 -21.64
CA SER A 47 -18.93 -1.34 -20.82
C SER A 47 -17.52 -1.82 -20.45
N LEU A 48 -16.57 -1.68 -21.37
CA LEU A 48 -15.16 -1.95 -21.07
C LEU A 48 -14.62 -0.89 -20.11
N SER A 49 -14.95 0.40 -20.31
CA SER A 49 -14.54 1.49 -19.43
C SER A 49 -14.96 1.27 -17.99
N VAL A 50 -16.22 0.86 -17.78
CA VAL A 50 -16.74 0.51 -16.45
C VAL A 50 -15.93 -0.62 -15.83
N PHE A 51 -15.70 -1.69 -16.58
CA PHE A 51 -14.97 -2.86 -16.09
C PHE A 51 -13.52 -2.51 -15.71
N VAL A 52 -12.83 -1.75 -16.57
CA VAL A 52 -11.44 -1.32 -16.32
C VAL A 52 -11.38 -0.38 -15.13
N PHE A 53 -12.28 0.60 -15.04
CA PHE A 53 -12.34 1.53 -13.92
C PHE A 53 -12.55 0.79 -12.59
N ASP A 54 -13.60 -0.04 -12.51
CA ASP A 54 -13.95 -0.74 -11.28
C ASP A 54 -12.79 -1.67 -10.86
N THR A 55 -12.25 -2.46 -11.79
CA THR A 55 -11.11 -3.36 -11.51
C THR A 55 -9.86 -2.60 -11.07
N PHE A 56 -9.59 -1.44 -11.68
CA PHE A 56 -8.41 -0.65 -11.37
C PHE A 56 -8.51 0.01 -10.00
N VAL A 57 -9.64 0.64 -9.68
CA VAL A 57 -9.85 1.26 -8.37
C VAL A 57 -9.88 0.19 -7.26
N ASP A 58 -10.42 -0.99 -7.54
CA ASP A 58 -10.41 -2.13 -6.62
C ASP A 58 -8.99 -2.64 -6.35
N ALA A 59 -8.14 -2.72 -7.37
CA ALA A 59 -6.74 -3.09 -7.20
C ALA A 59 -5.93 -2.03 -6.41
N LEU A 60 -6.33 -0.75 -6.49
CA LEU A 60 -5.67 0.33 -5.75
C LEU A 60 -6.08 0.39 -4.28
N ASP A 61 -7.33 0.05 -3.95
CA ASP A 61 -7.86 0.11 -2.59
C ASP A 61 -8.87 -1.02 -2.33
N GLU A 62 -8.35 -2.24 -2.22
CA GLU A 62 -9.13 -3.46 -1.98
C GLU A 62 -9.89 -3.39 -0.64
N ASN A 63 -9.23 -2.85 0.39
CA ASN A 63 -9.79 -2.75 1.74
C ASN A 63 -10.67 -1.49 1.96
N ARG A 64 -10.87 -0.66 0.93
CA ARG A 64 -11.62 0.60 0.98
C ARG A 64 -11.20 1.51 2.14
N ASN A 65 -9.90 1.55 2.43
CA ASN A 65 -9.34 2.28 3.56
C ASN A 65 -8.26 3.27 3.16
N LEU A 66 -8.14 3.55 1.86
CA LEU A 66 -7.22 4.53 1.31
C LEU A 66 -7.97 5.76 0.80
N PHE A 67 -8.96 5.60 -0.06
CA PHE A 67 -9.67 6.71 -0.68
C PHE A 67 -10.85 7.20 0.15
N THR A 68 -11.02 8.52 0.21
CA THR A 68 -12.27 9.12 0.70
C THR A 68 -13.36 9.06 -0.38
N LYS A 69 -14.62 9.18 0.03
CA LYS A 69 -15.75 9.28 -0.90
C LYS A 69 -15.56 10.38 -1.95
N SER A 70 -15.08 11.55 -1.53
CA SER A 70 -14.87 12.69 -2.45
C SER A 70 -13.80 12.40 -3.49
N GLU A 71 -12.72 11.73 -3.11
CA GLU A 71 -11.64 11.34 -4.03
C GLU A 71 -12.11 10.26 -5.00
N TYR A 72 -12.87 9.27 -4.51
CA TYR A 72 -13.49 8.28 -5.37
C TYR A 72 -14.46 8.92 -6.38
N ASP A 73 -15.31 9.84 -5.94
CA ASP A 73 -16.25 10.55 -6.81
C ASP A 73 -15.54 11.42 -7.87
N GLU A 74 -14.34 11.92 -7.57
CA GLU A 74 -13.48 12.61 -8.54
C GLU A 74 -13.02 11.66 -9.64
N LEU A 75 -12.48 10.49 -9.26
CA LEU A 75 -12.03 9.47 -10.22
C LEU A 75 -13.20 8.90 -11.04
N LYS A 76 -14.35 8.72 -10.40
CA LYS A 76 -15.57 8.14 -10.99
C LYS A 76 -16.08 8.90 -12.21
N LYS A 77 -15.69 10.16 -12.40
CA LYS A 77 -16.00 10.94 -13.62
C LYS A 77 -15.53 10.22 -14.89
N HIS A 78 -14.43 9.49 -14.82
CA HIS A 78 -13.87 8.76 -15.96
C HIS A 78 -14.51 7.39 -16.19
N ARG A 79 -15.38 6.90 -15.28
CA ARG A 79 -15.87 5.51 -15.27
C ARG A 79 -16.55 5.08 -16.58
N LEU A 80 -17.12 6.02 -17.34
CA LEU A 80 -17.78 5.75 -18.63
C LEU A 80 -17.01 6.31 -19.83
N THR A 81 -15.89 7.01 -19.63
CA THR A 81 -15.22 7.79 -20.70
C THR A 81 -13.78 7.35 -20.97
N LEU A 82 -13.27 6.33 -20.27
CA LEU A 82 -11.90 5.85 -20.46
C LEU A 82 -11.63 5.40 -21.91
N ASP A 83 -12.56 4.73 -22.55
CA ASP A 83 -12.47 4.30 -23.94
C ASP A 83 -12.39 5.50 -24.90
N ASP A 84 -13.27 6.49 -24.73
CA ASP A 84 -13.25 7.74 -25.51
C ASP A 84 -11.95 8.52 -25.34
N GLU A 85 -11.41 8.57 -24.12
CA GLU A 85 -10.15 9.23 -23.78
C GLU A 85 -8.96 8.50 -24.42
N ILE A 86 -8.92 7.17 -24.34
CA ILE A 86 -7.89 6.33 -24.97
C ILE A 86 -7.92 6.46 -26.50
N ASN A 87 -9.11 6.41 -27.11
CA ASN A 87 -9.29 6.53 -28.55
C ASN A 87 -8.87 7.89 -29.09
N ARG A 88 -9.10 8.96 -28.32
CA ARG A 88 -8.65 10.33 -28.64
C ARG A 88 -7.17 10.59 -28.32
N GLN A 89 -6.46 9.60 -27.77
CA GLN A 89 -5.10 9.74 -27.25
C GLN A 89 -4.97 10.83 -26.18
N ASP A 90 -6.05 11.08 -25.43
CA ASP A 90 -6.08 12.01 -24.31
C ASP A 90 -6.00 11.21 -23.01
N CYS A 91 -4.78 10.95 -22.56
CA CYS A 91 -4.54 10.23 -21.31
C CYS A 91 -4.32 11.16 -20.11
N SER A 92 -4.94 12.35 -20.11
CA SER A 92 -4.90 13.30 -19.00
C SER A 92 -5.43 12.69 -17.70
N PHE A 93 -6.42 11.80 -17.76
CA PHE A 93 -6.94 11.03 -16.62
C PHE A 93 -5.83 10.34 -15.83
N MET A 94 -4.79 9.81 -16.48
CA MET A 94 -3.70 9.10 -15.78
C MET A 94 -2.99 10.01 -14.77
N SER A 95 -2.85 11.29 -15.10
CA SER A 95 -2.25 12.28 -14.21
C SER A 95 -3.16 12.64 -13.04
N GLU A 96 -4.47 12.67 -13.27
CA GLU A 96 -5.48 12.88 -12.23
C GLU A 96 -5.50 11.71 -11.24
N PHE A 97 -5.57 10.48 -11.75
CA PHE A 97 -5.47 9.25 -10.93
C PHE A 97 -4.18 9.22 -10.11
N ALA A 98 -3.03 9.52 -10.73
CA ALA A 98 -1.76 9.54 -10.03
C ALA A 98 -1.72 10.61 -8.93
N SER A 99 -2.29 11.79 -9.18
CA SER A 99 -2.37 12.88 -8.22
C SER A 99 -3.24 12.52 -7.01
N VAL A 100 -4.46 12.01 -7.25
CA VAL A 100 -5.39 11.58 -6.21
C VAL A 100 -4.78 10.44 -5.39
N TYR A 101 -4.19 9.45 -6.03
CA TYR A 101 -3.55 8.32 -5.35
C TYR A 101 -2.36 8.77 -4.49
N LYS A 102 -1.50 9.64 -5.02
CA LYS A 102 -0.36 10.19 -4.25
C LYS A 102 -0.83 10.97 -3.03
N LYS A 103 -1.89 11.79 -3.17
CA LYS A 103 -2.49 12.53 -2.06
C LYS A 103 -3.03 11.57 -0.98
N ALA A 104 -3.74 10.52 -1.38
CA ALA A 104 -4.27 9.53 -0.45
C ALA A 104 -3.15 8.77 0.30
N LEU A 105 -2.08 8.39 -0.40
CA LEU A 105 -0.89 7.78 0.22
C LEU A 105 -0.20 8.71 1.22
N GLU A 106 -0.04 9.99 0.88
CA GLU A 106 0.58 10.95 1.79
C GLU A 106 -0.26 11.18 3.04
N ARG A 107 -1.60 11.27 2.90
CA ARG A 107 -2.51 11.33 4.06
C ARG A 107 -2.31 10.13 4.98
N LYS A 108 -2.31 8.91 4.41
CA LYS A 108 -2.16 7.67 5.20
C LYS A 108 -0.78 7.58 5.86
N ARG A 109 0.27 8.00 5.16
CA ARG A 109 1.63 8.10 5.70
C ARG A 109 1.68 9.06 6.90
N LEU A 110 1.12 10.26 6.77
CA LEU A 110 1.09 11.26 7.84
C LEU A 110 0.30 10.77 9.06
N LEU A 111 -0.83 10.08 8.85
CA LEU A 111 -1.59 9.46 9.92
C LEU A 111 -0.72 8.48 10.71
N ILE A 112 -0.04 7.54 10.03
CA ILE A 112 0.84 6.56 10.68
C ILE A 112 2.01 7.26 11.40
N GLU A 113 2.60 8.29 10.80
CA GLU A 113 3.69 9.04 11.44
C GLU A 113 3.26 9.78 12.70
N ASN A 114 2.02 10.25 12.77
CA ASN A 114 1.45 10.87 13.96
C ASN A 114 1.14 9.83 15.03
N LEU A 115 0.48 8.72 14.66
CA LEU A 115 0.17 7.62 15.58
C LEU A 115 1.42 7.01 16.21
N ARG A 116 2.54 6.93 15.48
CA ARG A 116 3.82 6.45 16.00
C ARG A 116 4.40 7.33 17.12
N LYS A 117 4.08 8.63 17.14
CA LYS A 117 4.55 9.57 18.17
C LYS A 117 3.66 9.57 19.41
N GLU A 118 2.43 9.12 19.26
CA GLU A 118 1.44 9.09 20.33
C GLU A 118 1.59 7.84 21.18
N LYS A 119 1.30 7.98 22.47
CA LYS A 119 1.19 6.84 23.37
C LYS A 119 -0.19 6.22 23.19
N LEU A 120 -0.26 5.12 22.46
CA LEU A 120 -1.52 4.44 22.19
C LEU A 120 -2.00 3.69 23.44
N ASP A 121 -3.26 3.92 23.81
CA ASP A 121 -3.93 3.21 24.88
C ASP A 121 -4.64 1.97 24.33
N TYR A 122 -4.17 0.80 24.79
CA TYR A 122 -4.65 -0.51 24.37
C TYR A 122 -5.67 -1.11 25.35
N SER A 123 -6.07 -0.37 26.39
CA SER A 123 -7.00 -0.86 27.42
C SER A 123 -8.48 -0.80 27.00
N GLY A 124 -8.77 -0.22 25.84
CA GLY A 124 -10.12 -0.12 25.28
C GLY A 124 -10.73 -1.47 24.87
N THR A 125 -12.06 -1.49 24.73
CA THR A 125 -12.84 -2.65 24.23
C THR A 125 -13.18 -2.53 22.74
N ASP A 126 -12.49 -1.63 22.04
CA ASP A 126 -12.72 -1.42 20.61
C ASP A 126 -12.39 -2.70 19.84
N SER A 127 -13.32 -3.14 19.00
CA SER A 127 -13.15 -4.29 18.12
C SER A 127 -13.12 -3.83 16.68
N ILE A 128 -12.13 -4.29 15.93
CA ILE A 128 -12.08 -4.07 14.50
C ILE A 128 -12.91 -5.14 13.83
N LYS A 129 -13.80 -4.70 12.95
CA LYS A 129 -14.49 -5.61 12.05
C LYS A 129 -13.60 -5.73 10.83
N PHE A 130 -13.06 -6.92 10.60
CA PHE A 130 -12.54 -7.28 9.29
C PHE A 130 -13.69 -7.07 8.30
N LEU A 131 -13.50 -6.03 7.52
CA LEU A 131 -14.48 -5.44 6.63
C LEU A 131 -14.68 -6.41 5.45
N LYS A 132 -15.95 -6.74 5.17
CA LYS A 132 -16.34 -7.70 4.12
C LYS A 132 -15.88 -7.23 2.74
N ASP A 133 -15.66 -8.19 1.84
CA ASP A 133 -15.50 -7.94 0.41
C ASP A 133 -16.65 -7.06 -0.13
N ASN A 134 -16.32 -6.05 -0.95
CA ASN A 134 -17.24 -5.11 -1.62
C ASN A 134 -17.88 -4.01 -0.75
N LEU A 135 -17.08 -3.30 0.05
CA LEU A 135 -17.57 -2.09 0.70
C LEU A 135 -17.73 -0.93 -0.29
N PRO A 136 -18.76 -0.08 -0.09
CA PRO A 136 -18.89 1.14 -0.84
C PRO A 136 -17.79 2.13 -0.46
N PHE A 137 -17.39 2.98 -1.42
CA PHE A 137 -16.54 4.14 -1.14
C PHE A 137 -17.37 5.26 -0.50
N ASP A 138 -17.64 5.13 0.80
CA ASP A 138 -18.49 6.06 1.56
C ASP A 138 -17.78 6.79 2.70
N LEU A 139 -16.52 6.44 2.98
CA LEU A 139 -15.77 6.98 4.10
C LEU A 139 -15.43 8.46 3.91
N THR A 140 -15.72 9.24 4.95
CA THR A 140 -15.20 10.60 5.13
C THR A 140 -13.78 10.56 5.65
N GLU A 141 -13.04 11.66 5.52
CA GLU A 141 -11.66 11.76 6.02
C GLU A 141 -11.55 11.41 7.51
N GLN A 142 -12.43 11.95 8.36
CA GLN A 142 -12.47 11.63 9.79
C GLN A 142 -12.75 10.15 10.07
N THR A 143 -13.66 9.53 9.30
CA THR A 143 -13.99 8.11 9.48
C THR A 143 -12.82 7.22 9.03
N LEU A 144 -12.14 7.61 7.94
CA LEU A 144 -10.98 6.92 7.41
C LEU A 144 -9.78 7.00 8.35
N GLU A 145 -9.56 8.16 8.98
CA GLU A 145 -8.56 8.32 10.05
C GLU A 145 -8.88 7.41 11.25
N ARG A 146 -10.14 7.38 11.72
CA ARG A 146 -10.55 6.50 12.81
C ARG A 146 -10.31 5.02 12.48
N VAL A 147 -10.69 4.59 11.28
CA VAL A 147 -10.46 3.21 10.81
C VAL A 147 -8.95 2.93 10.74
N GLY A 148 -8.16 3.86 10.21
CA GLY A 148 -6.71 3.75 10.16
C GLY A 148 -6.06 3.63 11.54
N THR A 149 -6.49 4.44 12.50
CA THR A 149 -6.03 4.39 13.89
C THR A 149 -6.36 3.05 14.54
N ASN A 150 -7.60 2.57 14.39
CA ASN A 150 -8.01 1.30 14.96
C ASN A 150 -7.15 0.15 14.39
N ASN A 151 -7.01 0.07 13.06
CA ASN A 151 -6.20 -0.95 12.41
C ASN A 151 -4.73 -0.90 12.85
N PHE A 152 -4.18 0.30 13.05
CA PHE A 152 -2.81 0.46 13.56
C PHE A 152 -2.68 -0.06 15.00
N CYS A 153 -3.64 0.26 15.88
CA CYS A 153 -3.63 -0.20 17.27
C CYS A 153 -3.69 -1.73 17.38
N GLU A 154 -4.51 -2.41 16.58
CA GLU A 154 -4.58 -3.89 16.58
C GLU A 154 -3.28 -4.53 16.11
N VAL A 155 -2.69 -4.04 15.00
CA VAL A 155 -1.39 -4.52 14.55
C VAL A 155 -0.33 -4.34 15.64
N ALA A 156 -0.34 -3.20 16.34
CA ALA A 156 0.58 -2.96 17.44
C ALA A 156 0.33 -3.89 18.64
N GLN A 157 -0.93 -4.19 18.98
CA GLN A 157 -1.31 -5.17 20.02
C GLN A 157 -0.83 -6.58 19.67
N ASP A 158 -1.02 -7.02 18.43
CA ASP A 158 -0.59 -8.33 17.95
C ASP A 158 0.93 -8.48 18.03
N VAL A 159 1.67 -7.45 17.59
CA VAL A 159 3.14 -7.42 17.70
C VAL A 159 3.58 -7.51 19.16
N ASN A 160 2.99 -6.72 20.06
CA ASN A 160 3.28 -6.75 21.49
C ASN A 160 2.93 -8.13 22.11
N GLY A 161 1.84 -8.75 21.67
CA GLY A 161 1.43 -10.09 22.09
C GLY A 161 2.44 -11.16 21.69
N VAL A 162 2.94 -11.11 20.46
CA VAL A 162 3.99 -12.01 19.96
C VAL A 162 5.30 -11.81 20.74
N GLU A 163 5.70 -10.57 21.02
CA GLU A 163 6.89 -10.30 21.82
C GLU A 163 6.76 -10.82 23.26
N ARG A 164 5.58 -10.65 23.88
CA ARG A 164 5.29 -11.19 25.22
C ARG A 164 5.35 -12.71 25.24
N ILE A 165 4.70 -13.38 24.29
CA ILE A 165 4.74 -14.86 24.17
C ILE A 165 6.19 -15.33 23.94
N ALA A 166 6.95 -14.64 23.09
CA ALA A 166 8.36 -14.96 22.88
C ALA A 166 9.21 -14.78 24.14
N ALA A 167 8.91 -13.79 24.98
CA ALA A 167 9.57 -13.59 26.27
C ALA A 167 9.20 -14.69 27.27
N GLU A 168 7.92 -15.03 27.41
CA GLU A 168 7.44 -16.12 28.27
C GLU A 168 8.05 -17.47 27.86
N LEU A 169 8.10 -17.77 26.56
CA LEU A 169 8.73 -18.99 26.05
C LEU A 169 10.24 -19.03 26.33
N ARG A 170 10.94 -17.88 26.32
CA ARG A 170 12.36 -17.81 26.72
C ARG A 170 12.56 -18.07 28.20
N GLU A 171 11.66 -17.59 29.06
CA GLU A 171 11.71 -17.89 30.50
C GLU A 171 11.42 -19.36 30.77
N VAL A 172 10.39 -19.93 30.14
CA VAL A 172 10.06 -21.35 30.23
C VAL A 172 11.21 -22.20 29.71
N ALA A 173 11.80 -21.85 28.55
CA ALA A 173 12.98 -22.53 28.00
C ALA A 173 14.24 -22.35 28.87
N GLY A 174 14.39 -21.22 29.55
CA GLY A 174 15.43 -20.98 30.54
C GLY A 174 15.27 -21.87 31.78
N SER A 175 14.02 -22.05 32.24
CA SER A 175 13.64 -22.98 33.30
C SER A 175 13.82 -24.45 32.90
N THR A 176 13.54 -24.81 31.64
CA THR A 176 13.76 -26.17 31.09
C THR A 176 15.17 -26.42 30.55
N ARG A 177 16.09 -25.45 30.60
CA ARG A 177 17.50 -25.63 30.22
C ARG A 177 18.25 -26.60 31.15
N HIS A 178 17.70 -26.94 32.31
CA HIS A 178 18.17 -28.06 33.13
C HIS A 178 17.60 -29.42 32.69
N GLN A 179 16.68 -29.47 31.73
CA GLN A 179 15.98 -30.69 31.31
C GLN A 179 16.09 -31.04 29.81
N PHE A 180 16.33 -30.11 28.87
CA PHE A 180 16.41 -30.47 27.43
C PHE A 180 17.44 -29.68 26.61
N PHE A 181 18.40 -30.43 26.04
CA PHE A 181 19.58 -29.99 25.27
C PHE A 181 19.41 -30.14 23.73
N PHE A 182 18.24 -29.81 23.14
CA PHE A 182 17.97 -30.21 21.73
C PHE A 182 17.45 -29.13 20.76
N VAL A 183 17.55 -27.83 21.06
CA VAL A 183 17.04 -26.77 20.16
C VAL A 183 18.05 -25.65 19.92
N GLU A 184 19.27 -25.98 19.46
CA GLU A 184 20.24 -24.97 19.01
C GLU A 184 20.30 -24.80 17.48
N GLU A 185 19.69 -25.66 16.68
CA GLU A 185 19.89 -25.66 15.22
C GLU A 185 19.00 -24.68 14.44
N LYS A 186 17.95 -24.09 15.03
CA LYS A 186 17.04 -23.16 14.31
C LYS A 186 17.37 -21.67 14.46
N ARG A 187 18.35 -21.31 15.29
CA ARG A 187 18.66 -19.90 15.64
C ARG A 187 19.31 -19.11 14.48
N GLU A 188 20.02 -19.77 13.57
CA GLU A 188 20.77 -19.07 12.51
C GLU A 188 19.90 -18.47 11.39
N SER A 189 18.61 -18.84 11.30
CA SER A 189 17.71 -18.32 10.26
C SER A 189 17.02 -16.99 10.62
N PHE A 190 17.06 -16.55 11.88
CA PHE A 190 16.30 -15.38 12.37
C PHE A 190 17.17 -14.15 12.70
N GLU A 191 18.49 -14.28 12.63
CA GLU A 191 19.45 -13.20 12.97
C GLU A 191 19.70 -12.22 11.81
N LEU A 192 19.14 -12.43 10.62
CA LEU A 192 19.43 -11.56 9.46
C LEU A 192 18.58 -10.27 9.37
N PHE A 193 17.74 -9.96 10.37
CA PHE A 193 16.78 -8.84 10.29
C PHE A 193 16.78 -7.86 11.48
N ARG A 194 17.78 -7.90 12.37
CA ARG A 194 17.86 -6.95 13.50
C ARG A 194 19.13 -6.09 13.45
N MET A 195 19.01 -4.96 12.75
CA MET A 195 19.79 -3.72 12.92
C MET A 195 18.72 -2.63 12.72
N ASP A 196 18.39 -1.71 13.63
CA ASP A 196 19.13 -1.01 14.67
C ASP A 196 18.21 -0.69 15.86
N GLY A 197 18.83 -0.29 16.97
CA GLY A 197 18.27 -0.26 18.32
C GLY A 197 17.07 0.66 18.57
N LEU A 198 16.39 0.36 19.67
CA LEU A 198 15.98 1.35 20.67
C LEU A 198 15.71 0.63 22.00
N GLU A 199 16.30 1.21 23.04
CA GLU A 199 16.30 0.73 24.41
C GLU A 199 14.89 0.70 25.02
N THR A 200 14.66 -0.34 25.82
CA THR A 200 13.55 -0.48 26.74
C THR A 200 13.50 0.68 27.73
N PHE A 201 12.35 1.36 27.80
CA PHE A 201 11.97 2.13 28.99
C PHE A 201 10.50 1.89 29.32
N PHE A 202 10.28 1.35 30.52
CA PHE A 202 8.99 1.32 31.21
C PHE A 202 8.60 2.76 31.59
N CYS A 203 7.35 3.16 31.36
CA CYS A 203 6.81 4.44 31.82
C CYS A 203 5.71 4.23 32.86
N GLU A 204 5.96 4.76 34.06
CA GLU A 204 4.91 5.31 34.90
C GLU A 204 4.41 6.64 34.30
N ASN A 205 3.09 6.71 34.16
CA ASN A 205 2.14 7.83 34.21
C ASN A 205 2.41 9.23 33.61
N LEU A 206 1.36 9.65 32.87
CA LEU A 206 0.87 10.98 32.48
C LEU A 206 1.50 11.62 31.22
#